data_AF-A0A6L7KKA4-F1
#
_entry.id   AF-A0A6L7KKA4-F1
#
_cell.length_a   1.000
_cell.length_b   1.000
_cell.length_c   1.000
_cell.angle_alpha   90.00
_cell.angle_beta   90.00
_cell.angle_gamma   90.00
#
_symmetry.space_group_name_H-M   'P 1'
#
loop_
_entity.id
_entity.type
_entity.pdbx_description
1 polymer ?
#
loop_
_entity_poly.entity_id
_entity_poly.type
_entity_poly.pdbx_seq_one_letter_code
_entity_poly.pdbx_strand_id
1 'polypeptide(L)'
;DFAHVLQADEMPAYAASLVARHSRLLGVHLNDGYGKRDDGLMVGTVHPVATVELFVELDRIGYEGVIYFDTFPDLSGLDPVEEVRTNVHMAERLRAVAGHLRENRDLAAAIARHDAALSQRIIAHALYGE
;
A
#
# COMPACT_ATOMS: atom_id res chain seq x y z
N ASP A 1 8.92 2.76 6.61
CA ASP A 1 7.74 2.25 7.32
C ASP A 1 6.51 2.96 6.78
N PHE A 2 5.42 2.25 6.53
CA PHE A 2 4.22 2.82 5.92
C PHE A 2 3.50 3.81 6.84
N ALA A 3 3.18 3.42 8.08
CA ALA A 3 2.50 4.27 9.05
C ALA A 3 3.33 5.52 9.42
N HIS A 4 4.66 5.43 9.45
CA HIS A 4 5.50 6.60 9.72
C HIS A 4 5.44 7.64 8.60
N VAL A 5 5.33 7.19 7.34
CA VAL A 5 5.14 8.11 6.21
C VAL A 5 3.76 8.79 6.31
N LEU A 6 2.72 8.04 6.68
CA LEU A 6 1.40 8.64 6.93
C LEU A 6 1.43 9.65 8.08
N GLN A 7 2.17 9.35 9.16
CA GLN A 7 2.33 10.26 10.29
C GLN A 7 3.01 11.59 9.90
N ALA A 8 3.87 11.55 8.88
CA ALA A 8 4.51 12.73 8.32
C ALA A 8 3.62 13.51 7.33
N ASP A 9 2.35 13.11 7.14
CA ASP A 9 1.44 13.64 6.11
C ASP A 9 2.01 13.48 4.69
N GLU A 10 2.77 12.40 4.47
CA GLU A 10 3.40 12.07 3.20
C GLU A 10 2.68 10.91 2.49
N MET A 11 2.95 10.76 1.19
CA MET A 11 2.40 9.66 0.38
C MET A 11 3.42 8.51 0.29
N PRO A 12 3.11 7.29 0.80
CA PRO A 12 4.04 6.14 0.76
C PRO A 12 4.61 5.82 -0.61
N ALA A 13 3.77 5.83 -1.65
CA ALA A 13 4.21 5.59 -3.03
C ALA A 13 5.17 6.70 -3.51
N TYR A 14 4.87 7.96 -3.21
CA TYR A 14 5.75 9.06 -3.60
C TYR A 14 7.10 9.01 -2.87
N ALA A 15 7.09 8.71 -1.56
CA ALA A 15 8.30 8.51 -0.78
C ALA A 15 9.17 7.37 -1.37
N ALA A 16 8.58 6.23 -1.73
CA ALA A 16 9.28 5.15 -2.41
C ALA A 16 9.89 5.59 -3.75
N SER A 17 9.15 6.34 -4.57
CA SER A 17 9.65 6.92 -5.82
C SER A 17 10.84 7.86 -5.60
N LEU A 18 10.83 8.67 -4.54
CA LEU A 18 11.92 9.60 -4.23
C LEU A 18 13.16 8.85 -3.75
N VAL A 19 12.98 7.85 -2.87
CA VAL A 19 14.08 6.98 -2.43
C VAL A 19 14.72 6.28 -3.63
N ALA A 20 13.93 5.75 -4.57
CA ALA A 20 14.47 5.09 -5.77
C ALA A 20 15.29 6.02 -6.67
N ARG A 21 14.97 7.32 -6.70
CA ARG A 21 15.67 8.32 -7.53
C ARG A 21 16.93 8.87 -6.88
N HIS A 22 16.95 8.96 -5.55
CA HIS A 22 17.97 9.72 -4.83
C HIS A 22 18.76 8.89 -3.81
N SER A 23 18.36 7.65 -3.56
CA SER A 23 18.95 6.77 -2.56
C SER A 23 18.69 5.30 -2.94
N ARG A 24 18.62 4.42 -1.95
CA ARG A 24 18.33 2.99 -2.12
C ARG A 24 17.32 2.53 -1.07
N LEU A 25 16.24 1.92 -1.54
CA LEU A 25 15.25 1.27 -0.67
C LEU A 25 15.81 -0.08 -0.21
N LEU A 26 16.02 -0.26 1.10
CA LEU A 26 16.63 -1.47 1.66
C LEU A 26 15.60 -2.48 2.19
N GLY A 27 14.45 -1.98 2.63
CA GLY A 27 13.39 -2.72 3.30
C GLY A 27 12.12 -1.90 3.30
N VAL A 28 10.97 -2.57 3.34
CA VAL A 28 9.67 -1.91 3.53
C VAL A 28 9.00 -2.55 4.74
N HIS A 29 8.68 -1.74 5.75
CA HIS A 29 7.77 -2.15 6.82
C HIS A 29 6.35 -1.77 6.38
N LEU A 30 5.46 -2.75 6.48
CA LEU A 30 4.07 -2.67 6.05
C LEU A 30 3.16 -2.88 7.25
N ASN A 31 2.29 -1.91 7.44
CA ASN A 31 1.31 -1.79 8.50
C ASN A 31 0.29 -0.74 8.05
N ASP A 32 -0.56 -0.30 8.95
CA ASP A 32 -1.48 0.81 8.73
C ASP A 32 -1.68 1.60 10.04
N GLY A 33 -2.32 2.75 9.95
CA GLY A 33 -2.59 3.61 11.10
C GLY A 33 -3.34 4.87 10.70
N TYR A 34 -3.81 5.64 11.68
CA TYR A 34 -4.64 6.83 11.43
C TYR A 34 -3.83 8.12 11.15
N GLY A 35 -2.54 7.99 10.82
CA GLY A 35 -1.66 9.12 10.49
C GLY A 35 -1.32 10.06 11.66
N LYS A 36 -1.62 9.68 12.90
CA LYS A 36 -1.32 10.50 14.09
C LYS A 36 -0.19 9.94 14.94
N ARG A 37 0.04 8.65 14.82
CA ARG A 37 1.06 7.86 15.50
C ARG A 37 1.24 6.55 14.76
N ASP A 38 2.24 5.80 15.15
CA ASP A 38 2.38 4.41 14.79
C ASP A 38 1.37 3.56 15.59
N ASP A 39 0.25 3.21 14.96
CA ASP A 39 -0.81 2.42 15.56
C ASP A 39 -0.54 0.90 15.48
N GLY A 40 0.37 0.47 14.59
CA GLY A 40 0.67 -0.94 14.33
C GLY A 40 -0.53 -1.76 13.85
N LEU A 41 -1.44 -1.16 13.07
CA LEU A 41 -2.59 -1.88 12.52
C LEU A 41 -2.18 -2.80 11.37
N MET A 42 -2.97 -3.84 11.14
CA MET A 42 -2.81 -4.71 9.96
C MET A 42 -2.91 -3.91 8.66
N VAL A 43 -2.15 -4.35 7.65
CA VAL A 43 -2.04 -3.71 6.34
C VAL A 43 -3.41 -3.48 5.69
N GLY A 44 -3.62 -2.28 5.15
CA GLY A 44 -4.78 -1.93 4.30
C GLY A 44 -6.11 -1.84 5.04
N THR A 45 -6.10 -1.80 6.37
CA THR A 45 -7.30 -1.67 7.20
C THR A 45 -7.89 -0.26 7.18
N VAL A 46 -7.06 0.77 7.00
CA VAL A 46 -7.46 2.18 6.96
C VAL A 46 -7.19 2.77 5.58
N HIS A 47 -6.05 2.44 4.96
CA HIS A 47 -5.57 3.06 3.73
C HIS A 47 -5.31 2.06 2.58
N PRO A 48 -6.30 1.24 2.17
CA PRO A 48 -6.10 0.22 1.12
C PRO A 48 -5.65 0.83 -0.22
N VAL A 49 -6.14 2.01 -0.57
CA VAL A 49 -5.73 2.72 -1.80
C VAL A 49 -4.25 3.08 -1.76
N ALA A 50 -3.78 3.69 -0.67
CA ALA A 50 -2.36 4.07 -0.53
C ALA A 50 -1.44 2.85 -0.46
N THR A 51 -1.89 1.73 0.12
CA THR A 51 -1.17 0.45 0.07
C THR A 51 -1.03 -0.06 -1.38
N VAL A 52 -2.11 -0.01 -2.16
CA VAL A 52 -2.07 -0.37 -3.60
C VAL A 52 -1.13 0.55 -4.37
N GLU A 53 -1.19 1.87 -4.16
CA GLU A 53 -0.28 2.82 -4.79
C GLU A 53 1.19 2.51 -4.45
N LEU A 54 1.48 2.16 -3.19
CA LEU A 54 2.83 1.74 -2.79
C LEU A 54 3.25 0.49 -3.56
N PHE A 55 2.41 -0.55 -3.67
CA PHE A 55 2.75 -1.75 -4.44
C PHE A 55 2.96 -1.46 -5.92
N VAL A 56 2.14 -0.60 -6.54
CA VAL A 56 2.35 -0.14 -7.92
C VAL A 56 3.73 0.51 -8.06
N GLU A 57 4.12 1.35 -7.11
CA GLU A 57 5.43 2.01 -7.16
C GLU A 57 6.58 1.01 -6.95
N LEU A 58 6.49 0.13 -5.95
CA LEU A 58 7.52 -0.88 -5.67
C LEU A 58 7.78 -1.75 -6.89
N ASP A 59 6.71 -2.18 -7.57
CA ASP A 59 6.83 -2.91 -8.83
C ASP A 59 7.45 -2.03 -9.94
N ARG A 60 7.03 -0.76 -10.07
CA ARG A 60 7.54 0.19 -11.08
C ARG A 60 9.04 0.43 -10.95
N ILE A 61 9.55 0.51 -9.72
CA ILE A 61 10.98 0.72 -9.44
C ILE A 61 11.78 -0.59 -9.42
N GLY A 62 11.14 -1.74 -9.68
CA GLY A 62 11.79 -3.04 -9.68
C GLY A 62 12.30 -3.46 -8.30
N TYR A 63 11.56 -3.17 -7.24
CA TYR A 63 11.95 -3.53 -5.87
C TYR A 63 11.76 -5.02 -5.62
N GLU A 64 12.87 -5.74 -5.41
CA GLU A 64 12.91 -7.18 -5.09
C GLU A 64 13.28 -7.45 -3.62
N GLY A 65 13.29 -6.42 -2.78
CA GLY A 65 13.66 -6.53 -1.37
C GLY A 65 12.54 -7.10 -0.49
N VAL A 66 12.86 -7.25 0.80
CA VAL A 66 11.96 -7.85 1.79
C VAL A 66 10.90 -6.84 2.26
N ILE A 67 9.66 -7.31 2.30
CA ILE A 67 8.55 -6.63 2.98
C ILE A 67 8.36 -7.29 4.35
N TYR A 68 8.39 -6.48 5.40
CA TYR A 68 8.19 -6.87 6.79
C TYR A 68 6.81 -6.41 7.25
N PHE A 69 6.13 -7.19 8.09
CA PHE A 69 4.96 -6.70 8.81
C PHE A 69 5.43 -6.12 10.15
N ASP A 70 5.19 -4.82 10.35
CA ASP A 70 5.54 -4.09 11.57
C ASP A 70 4.26 -3.67 12.29
N THR A 71 3.62 -4.66 12.90
CA THR A 71 2.30 -4.56 13.51
C THR A 71 2.35 -4.95 14.99
N PHE A 72 1.36 -4.51 15.77
CA PHE A 72 1.38 -4.62 17.23
C PHE A 72 0.20 -5.46 17.77
N PRO A 73 0.18 -6.80 17.56
CA PRO A 73 -0.91 -7.66 18.02
C PRO A 73 -1.12 -7.61 19.54
N ASP A 74 -0.05 -7.43 20.32
CA ASP A 74 -0.09 -7.33 21.79
C ASP A 74 -0.93 -6.14 22.29
N LEU A 75 -0.97 -5.03 21.55
CA LEU A 75 -1.74 -3.84 21.94
C LEU A 75 -3.25 -4.06 21.84
N SER A 76 -3.68 -5.01 21.03
CA SER A 76 -5.08 -5.34 20.78
C SER A 76 -5.51 -6.69 21.38
N GLY A 77 -4.57 -7.46 21.93
CA GLY A 77 -4.82 -8.80 22.46
C GLY A 77 -5.14 -9.84 21.39
N LEU A 78 -4.70 -9.61 20.14
CA LEU A 78 -4.88 -10.54 19.02
C LEU A 78 -3.95 -11.75 19.15
N ASP A 79 -4.36 -12.87 18.54
CA ASP A 79 -3.43 -13.97 18.28
C ASP A 79 -2.42 -13.52 17.21
N PRO A 80 -1.11 -13.41 17.54
CA PRO A 80 -0.10 -12.95 16.58
C PRO A 80 0.03 -13.88 15.37
N VAL A 81 -0.34 -15.16 15.49
CA VAL A 81 -0.28 -16.12 14.38
C VAL A 81 -1.43 -15.88 13.39
N GLU A 82 -2.64 -15.59 13.88
CA GLU A 82 -3.76 -15.25 13.00
C GLU A 82 -3.61 -13.85 12.39
N GLU A 83 -3.00 -12.93 13.14
CA GLU A 83 -2.70 -11.58 12.69
C GLU A 83 -1.70 -11.59 11.52
N VAL A 84 -0.59 -12.34 11.62
CA VAL A 84 0.34 -12.47 10.49
C VAL A 84 -0.28 -13.20 9.29
N ARG A 85 -1.13 -14.22 9.51
CA ARG A 85 -1.86 -14.90 8.41
C ARG A 85 -2.75 -13.92 7.66
N THR A 86 -3.45 -13.06 8.39
CA THR A 86 -4.34 -12.04 7.83
C THR A 86 -3.54 -10.98 7.08
N ASN A 87 -2.44 -10.50 7.63
CA ASN A 87 -1.54 -9.57 6.95
C ASN A 87 -1.01 -10.12 5.62
N VAL A 88 -0.52 -11.37 5.60
CA VAL A 88 -0.06 -12.04 4.37
C VAL A 88 -1.20 -12.10 3.35
N HIS A 89 -2.39 -12.55 3.77
CA HIS A 89 -3.54 -12.64 2.88
C HIS A 89 -3.90 -11.27 2.27
N MET A 90 -3.99 -10.23 3.10
CA MET A 90 -4.33 -8.88 2.66
C MET A 90 -3.25 -8.26 1.78
N ALA A 91 -1.97 -8.41 2.12
CA ALA A 91 -0.86 -7.92 1.32
C ALA A 91 -0.84 -8.56 -0.07
N GLU A 92 -0.99 -9.88 -0.17
CA GLU A 92 -1.04 -10.59 -1.46
C GLU A 92 -2.25 -10.17 -2.29
N ARG A 93 -3.42 -10.02 -1.65
CA ARG A 93 -4.63 -9.54 -2.34
C ARG A 93 -4.44 -8.14 -2.90
N LEU A 94 -3.94 -7.20 -2.09
CA LEU A 94 -3.73 -5.81 -2.52
C LEU A 94 -2.59 -5.70 -3.55
N ARG A 95 -1.56 -6.54 -3.45
CA ARG A 95 -0.50 -6.63 -4.46
C ARG A 95 -1.03 -7.15 -5.80
N ALA A 96 -1.93 -8.14 -5.79
CA ALA A 96 -2.60 -8.59 -7.00
C ALA A 96 -3.47 -7.48 -7.62
N VAL A 97 -4.20 -6.71 -6.80
CA VAL A 97 -4.93 -5.50 -7.26
C VAL A 97 -3.99 -4.51 -7.92
N ALA A 98 -2.86 -4.20 -7.28
CA ALA A 98 -1.84 -3.31 -7.84
C ALA A 98 -1.33 -3.79 -9.19
N GLY A 99 -1.02 -5.09 -9.33
CA GLY A 99 -0.62 -5.69 -10.62
C GLY A 99 -1.67 -5.50 -11.72
N HIS A 100 -2.95 -5.75 -11.42
CA HIS A 100 -4.04 -5.56 -12.38
C HIS A 100 -4.25 -4.09 -12.76
N LEU A 101 -4.21 -3.17 -11.78
CA LEU A 101 -4.39 -1.74 -12.03
C LEU A 101 -3.22 -1.15 -12.83
N ARG A 102 -1.98 -1.58 -12.56
CA ARG A 102 -0.78 -1.15 -13.30
C ARG A 102 -0.89 -1.44 -14.80
N GLU A 103 -1.52 -2.55 -15.16
CA GLU A 103 -1.70 -3.00 -16.54
C GLU A 103 -3.02 -2.51 -17.18
N ASN A 104 -3.86 -1.80 -16.40
CA ASN A 104 -5.15 -1.33 -16.86
C ASN A 104 -5.01 -0.09 -17.77
N ARG A 105 -5.28 -0.29 -19.07
CA ARG A 105 -5.20 0.77 -20.08
C ARG A 105 -6.20 1.90 -19.87
N ASP A 106 -7.40 1.58 -19.39
CA ASP A 106 -8.44 2.58 -19.13
C ASP A 106 -8.06 3.47 -17.95
N LEU A 107 -7.43 2.89 -16.92
CA LEU A 107 -6.87 3.65 -15.81
C LEU A 107 -5.74 4.57 -16.30
N ALA A 108 -4.80 4.05 -17.09
CA ALA A 108 -3.73 4.85 -17.67
C ALA A 108 -4.27 6.02 -18.52
N ALA A 109 -5.28 5.76 -19.35
CA ALA A 109 -5.93 6.79 -20.17
C ALA A 109 -6.69 7.81 -19.31
N ALA A 110 -7.37 7.38 -18.24
CA ALA A 110 -8.06 8.26 -17.30
C ALA A 110 -7.08 9.19 -16.57
N ILE A 111 -5.95 8.66 -16.10
CA ILE A 111 -4.86 9.44 -15.49
C ILE A 111 -4.30 10.46 -16.49
N ALA A 112 -4.00 10.05 -17.72
CA ALA A 112 -3.41 10.92 -18.75
C ALA A 112 -4.30 12.12 -19.12
N ARG A 113 -5.62 12.00 -18.96
CA ARG A 113 -6.59 13.08 -19.22
C ARG A 113 -7.09 13.78 -17.96
N HIS A 114 -6.49 13.51 -16.80
CA HIS A 114 -6.90 14.05 -15.50
C HIS A 114 -8.36 13.75 -15.11
N ASP A 115 -8.89 12.61 -15.53
CA ASP A 115 -10.26 12.17 -15.18
C ASP A 115 -10.25 11.37 -13.88
N ALA A 116 -10.16 12.11 -12.76
CA ALA A 116 -10.14 11.53 -11.42
C ALA A 116 -11.41 10.71 -11.11
N ALA A 117 -12.55 11.08 -11.70
CA ALA A 117 -13.81 10.36 -11.48
C ALA A 117 -13.78 8.97 -12.11
N LEU A 118 -13.27 8.81 -13.34
CA LEU A 118 -13.09 7.49 -13.93
C LEU A 118 -11.99 6.70 -13.22
N SER A 119 -10.84 7.31 -12.93
CA SER A 119 -9.75 6.64 -12.21
C SER A 119 -10.25 6.07 -10.88
N GLN A 120 -11.01 6.86 -10.11
CA GLN A 120 -11.56 6.41 -8.84
C GLN A 120 -12.57 5.26 -9.00
N ARG A 121 -13.43 5.28 -10.03
CA ARG A 121 -14.35 4.15 -10.29
C ARG A 121 -13.60 2.87 -10.62
N ILE A 122 -12.54 2.94 -11.43
CA ILE A 122 -11.73 1.77 -11.79
C ILE A 122 -11.02 1.20 -10.54
N ILE A 123 -10.44 2.08 -9.72
CA ILE A 123 -9.77 1.68 -8.47
C ILE A 123 -10.79 1.06 -7.49
N ALA A 124 -11.95 1.70 -7.30
CA ALA A 124 -13.01 1.20 -6.43
C ALA A 124 -13.52 -0.17 -6.89
N HIS A 125 -13.72 -0.37 -8.19
CA HIS A 125 -14.12 -1.66 -8.75
C HIS A 125 -13.09 -2.75 -8.43
N ALA A 126 -11.80 -2.46 -8.60
CA ALA A 126 -10.75 -3.45 -8.35
C ALA A 126 -10.60 -3.82 -6.85
N LEU A 127 -10.82 -2.85 -5.96
CA LEU A 127 -10.73 -3.03 -4.51
C LEU A 127 -11.99 -3.67 -3.92
N TYR A 128 -13.17 -3.21 -4.32
CA TYR A 128 -14.43 -3.48 -3.64
C TYR A 128 -15.45 -4.27 -4.47
N GLY A 129 -15.20 -4.45 -5.78
CA GLY A 129 -16.07 -5.22 -6.67
C GLY A 129 -17.34 -4.51 -7.14
N GLU A 130 -17.45 -3.19 -6.94
CA GLU A 130 -18.59 -2.35 -7.34
C GLU A 130 -18.46 -1.75 -8.75
#